data_AF-A0A6G0UB62-F1
#
_entry.id   AF-A0A6G0UB62-F1
#
_cell.length_a   1.000
_cell.length_b   1.000
_cell.length_c   1.000
_cell.angle_alpha   90.00
_cell.angle_beta   90.00
_cell.angle_gamma   90.00
#
_symmetry.space_group_name_H-M   'P 1'
#
loop_
_entity.id
_entity.type
_entity.pdbx_description
1 polymer ?
#
loop_
_entity_poly.entity_id
_entity_poly.type
_entity_poly.pdbx_seq_one_letter_code
_entity_poly.pdbx_strand_id
1 'polypeptide(L)' 'MAVPQFSTLIKAKVSAGEILAMIDTKPKLQKTGGLAPKAIEGKVEFKNVHFCYPSRPTIRVLEDISFQV' A
#
# COMPACT_ATOMS: atom_id res chain seq x y z
N MET A 1 37.65 -29.94 -9.37
CA MET A 1 37.39 -28.48 -9.26
C MET A 1 35.89 -28.29 -9.11
N ALA A 2 35.34 -28.35 -7.89
CA ALA A 2 33.88 -28.33 -7.67
C ALA A 2 33.51 -27.33 -6.57
N VAL A 3 33.49 -26.04 -6.92
CA VAL A 3 32.83 -25.00 -6.11
C VAL A 3 32.13 -24.07 -7.09
N PRO A 4 30.79 -24.17 -7.21
CA PRO A 4 29.99 -23.02 -6.77
C PRO A 4 28.61 -23.38 -6.15
N GLN A 5 28.34 -24.65 -5.84
CA GLN A 5 27.01 -25.13 -5.38
C GLN A 5 26.53 -24.40 -4.11
N PHE A 6 27.42 -24.23 -3.12
CA PHE A 6 27.07 -23.67 -1.82
C PHE A 6 26.68 -22.19 -1.91
N SER A 7 27.36 -21.42 -2.77
CA SER A 7 27.03 -20.02 -3.01
C SER A 7 25.64 -19.84 -3.65
N THR A 8 25.26 -20.77 -4.53
CA THR A 8 23.93 -20.81 -5.14
C THR A 8 22.85 -21.15 -4.11
N LEU A 9 23.11 -22.11 -3.22
CA LEU A 9 22.17 -22.45 -2.14
C LEU A 9 21.96 -21.29 -1.18
N ILE A 10 23.02 -20.56 -0.81
CA ILE A 10 22.89 -19.36 0.04
C ILE A 10 22.04 -18.29 -0.68
N LYS A 11 22.34 -18.00 -1.95
CA LYS A 11 21.56 -17.03 -2.74
C LYS A 11 20.09 -17.44 -2.83
N ALA A 12 19.81 -18.71 -3.12
CA ALA A 12 18.46 -19.24 -3.18
C ALA A 12 17.71 -19.06 -1.86
N LYS A 13 18.35 -19.31 -0.72
CA LYS A 13 17.76 -19.10 0.60
C LYS A 13 17.43 -17.64 0.88
N VAL A 14 18.32 -16.70 0.50
CA VAL A 14 18.09 -15.26 0.68
C VAL A 14 16.90 -14.80 -0.16
N SER A 15 16.89 -15.13 -1.45
CA SER A 15 15.78 -14.77 -2.35
C SER A 15 14.46 -15.40 -1.96
N ALA A 16 14.46 -16.66 -1.50
CA ALA A 16 13.26 -17.30 -0.95
C ALA A 16 12.74 -16.57 0.30
N GLY A 17 13.64 -16.07 1.16
CA GLY A 17 13.28 -15.25 2.32
C GLY A 17 12.61 -13.94 1.94
N GLU A 18 13.09 -13.25 0.90
CA GLU A 18 12.46 -12.02 0.39
C GLU A 18 11.06 -12.28 -0.18
N ILE A 19 10.89 -13.36 -0.96
CA ILE A 19 9.58 -13.76 -1.50
C ILE A 19 8.61 -14.09 -0.35
N LEU A 20 9.04 -14.85 0.65
CA LEU A 20 8.23 -15.16 1.82
C LEU A 20 7.84 -13.89 2.58
N ALA A 21 8.77 -12.94 2.76
CA ALA A 21 8.48 -11.66 3.39
C ALA A 21 7.44 -10.84 2.59
N MET A 22 7.49 -10.89 1.26
CA MET A 22 6.46 -10.26 0.42
C MET A 22 5.09 -10.94 0.56
N ILE A 23 5.05 -12.27 0.65
CA ILE A 23 3.81 -13.04 0.82
C ILE A 23 3.16 -12.73 2.18
N ASP A 24 3.96 -12.65 3.25
CA ASP A 24 3.48 -12.33 4.60
C ASP A 24 3.12 -10.85 4.79
N THR A 25 3.46 -9.99 3.83
CA THR A 25 3.17 -8.56 3.92
C THR A 25 1.65 -8.32 3.87
N LYS A 26 1.10 -7.81 4.98
CA LYS A 26 -0.30 -7.39 5.04
C LYS A 26 -0.50 -6.06 4.33
N PRO A 27 -1.49 -5.92 3.43
CA PRO A 27 -1.78 -4.65 2.78
C PRO A 27 -2.22 -3.61 3.81
N LYS A 28 -1.71 -2.39 3.70
CA LYS A 28 -2.07 -1.26 4.59
C LYS A 28 -3.55 -0.88 4.46
N LEU A 29 -4.15 -1.15 3.30
CA LEU A 29 -5.57 -0.93 3.03
C LEU A 29 -6.27 -2.29 2.94
N GLN A 30 -7.20 -2.52 3.86
CA GLN A 30 -8.07 -3.69 3.79
C GLN A 30 -9.15 -3.44 2.74
N LYS A 31 -9.24 -4.31 1.73
CA LYS A 31 -10.40 -4.36 0.84
C LYS A 31 -11.55 -5.03 1.58
N THR A 32 -12.07 -4.35 2.60
CA THR A 32 -13.34 -4.76 3.19
C THR A 32 -14.40 -4.49 2.13
N GLY A 33 -14.93 -5.54 1.51
CA GLY A 33 -16.06 -5.43 0.59
C GLY A 33 -17.19 -4.72 1.31
N GLY A 34 -17.34 -3.42 1.01
CA GLY A 34 -18.25 -2.54 1.73
C GLY A 34 -19.70 -2.75 1.33
N LEU A 35 -20.57 -1.97 1.97
CA LEU A 35 -21.96 -1.83 1.57
C LEU A 35 -22.05 -1.27 0.15
N ALA A 36 -22.80 -1.96 -0.72
CA ALA A 36 -23.26 -1.44 -2.01
C ALA A 36 -24.67 -0.85 -1.82
N PRO A 37 -24.82 0.48 -1.78
CA PRO A 37 -26.14 1.10 -1.64
C PRO A 37 -26.99 0.81 -2.89
N LYS A 38 -28.29 0.51 -2.72
CA LYS A 38 -29.22 0.28 -3.84
C LYS A 38 -29.49 1.55 -4.66
N ALA A 39 -29.34 2.72 -4.04
CA ALA A 39 -29.46 4.03 -4.67
C ALA A 39 -28.42 4.97 -4.04
N ILE A 40 -27.79 5.81 -4.88
CA ILE A 40 -26.76 6.77 -4.48
C ILE A 40 -27.21 8.14 -4.99
N GLU A 41 -27.39 9.12 -4.10
CA GLU A 41 -27.73 10.51 -4.48
C GLU A 41 -26.55 11.26 -5.11
N GLY A 42 -25.32 10.76 -4.94
CA GLY A 42 -24.11 11.31 -5.57
C GLY A 42 -23.48 12.51 -4.85
N LYS A 43 -23.99 12.91 -3.68
CA LYS A 43 -23.40 13.99 -2.86
C LYS A 43 -22.03 13.56 -2.33
N VAL A 44 -21.00 14.34 -2.61
CA VAL A 44 -19.64 14.11 -2.14
C VAL A 44 -19.20 15.33 -1.34
N GLU A 45 -18.75 15.12 -0.11
CA GLU A 45 -18.29 16.18 0.77
C GLU A 45 -16.87 15.90 1.27
N PHE A 46 -16.00 16.88 1.12
CA PHE A 46 -14.68 16.94 1.73
C PHE A 46 -14.74 17.92 2.90
N LYS A 47 -14.27 17.49 4.08
CA LYS A 47 -14.23 18.30 5.31
C LYS A 47 -12.83 18.27 5.91
N ASN A 48 -12.18 19.44 5.99
CA ASN A 48 -10.88 19.65 6.62
C ASN A 48 -9.82 18.62 6.18
N VAL A 49 -9.80 18.32 4.88
CA VAL A 49 -8.96 17.24 4.35
C VAL A 49 -7.52 17.71 4.23
N HIS A 50 -6.64 16.98 4.90
CA HIS A 50 -5.18 17.14 4.84
C HIS A 50 -4.57 15.90 4.21
N PHE A 51 -3.71 16.07 3.21
CA PHE A 51 -3.14 14.94 2.49
C PHE A 51 -1.68 15.16 2.10
N CYS A 52 -0.87 14.12 2.33
CA CYS A 52 0.51 14.01 1.89
C CYS A 52 0.72 12.64 1.25
N TYR A 53 1.43 12.59 0.13
CA TYR A 53 1.83 11.30 -0.43
C TYR A 53 2.88 10.63 0.46
N PRO A 54 2.78 9.30 0.71
CA PRO A 54 3.75 8.58 1.53
C PRO A 54 5.19 8.63 1.00
N SER A 55 5.35 8.79 -0.31
CA SER A 55 6.66 8.94 -0.97
C SER A 55 7.32 10.29 -0.70
N ARG A 56 6.55 11.32 -0.32
CA ARG A 56 7.02 12.68 -0.03
C ARG A 56 6.28 13.25 1.20
N PRO A 57 6.58 12.74 2.41
CA PRO A 57 5.83 13.12 3.61
C PRO A 57 6.01 14.59 4.02
N THR A 58 7.08 15.24 3.54
CA THR A 58 7.39 16.64 3.85
C THR A 58 6.52 17.62 3.06
N ILE A 59 5.93 17.20 1.95
CA ILE A 59 5.15 18.08 1.07
C ILE A 59 3.66 17.78 1.26
N ARG A 60 2.94 18.76 1.81
CA ARG A 60 1.48 18.74 1.90
C ARG A 60 0.88 19.14 0.56
N VAL A 61 0.00 18.29 0.03
CA VAL A 61 -0.67 18.52 -1.25
C VAL A 61 -2.06 19.11 -1.05
N LEU A 62 -2.78 18.64 -0.04
CA LEU A 62 -4.05 19.21 0.39
C LEU A 62 -3.86 19.74 1.82
N GLU A 63 -4.20 21.01 2.03
CA GLU A 63 -4.15 21.69 3.32
C GLU A 63 -5.51 22.32 3.61
N ASP A 64 -6.18 21.81 4.65
CA ASP A 64 -7.50 22.24 5.12
C ASP A 64 -8.57 22.44 4.03
N ILE A 65 -8.66 21.50 3.09
CA ILE A 65 -9.62 21.62 1.98
C ILE A 65 -10.99 21.14 2.41
N SER A 66 -12.01 21.99 2.21
CA SER A 66 -13.42 21.67 2.43
C SER A 66 -14.28 22.12 1.25
N PHE A 67 -14.94 21.17 0.57
CA PHE A 67 -15.86 21.48 -0.52
C PHE A 67 -16.89 20.36 -0.68
N GLN A 68 -18.04 20.69 -1.27
CA GLN A 68 -19.14 19.78 -1.50
C GLN A 68 -19.56 19.85 -2.97
N VAL A 69 -19.86 18.69 -3.56
CA VAL A 69 -20.37 18.51 -4.93
C VAL A 69 -21.64 17.67 -4.88
#